data_AF-A0A2D6ZNT1-F1
#
_entry.id   AF-A0A2D6ZNT1-F1
#
_cell.length_a   1.000
_cell.length_b   1.000
_cell.length_c   1.000
_cell.angle_alpha   90.00
_cell.angle_beta   90.00
_cell.angle_gamma   90.00
#
_symmetry.space_group_name_H-M   'P 1'
#
loop_
_entity.id
_entity.type
_entity.pdbx_description
1 polymer ?
#
loop_
_entity_poly.entity_id
_entity_poly.type
_entity_poly.pdbx_seq_one_letter_code
_entity_poly.pdbx_strand_id
1 'polypeptide(L)'
;MKKEKKGEIRIIGGKWKGKKIYFNLNHDLRPTPDRAKETLFNWLGQDLSQMSCLDLFSGTGALGLEALSRGAKKVTFVEKNKDYLQKIKIVYLEMSEKEDCDFFCAECLEWVKKIVLKLNMI
;
A
#
# COMPACT_ATOMS: atom_id res chain seq x y z
N MET A 1 25.66 -5.46 -17.69
CA MET A 1 24.31 -5.52 -17.06
C MET A 1 24.36 -4.73 -15.75
N LYS A 2 23.55 -3.67 -15.59
CA LYS A 2 23.48 -2.92 -14.32
C LYS A 2 22.82 -3.80 -13.25
N LYS A 3 23.48 -3.97 -12.10
CA LYS A 3 22.98 -4.76 -10.96
C LYS A 3 21.76 -4.01 -10.38
N GLU A 4 20.57 -4.61 -10.43
CA GLU A 4 19.37 -4.03 -9.81
C GLU A 4 19.60 -3.90 -8.30
N LYS A 5 19.40 -2.70 -7.75
CA LYS A 5 19.54 -2.45 -6.32
C LYS A 5 18.28 -2.97 -5.62
N LYS A 6 18.43 -3.83 -4.61
CA LYS A 6 17.30 -4.33 -3.82
C LYS A 6 16.96 -3.34 -2.71
N GLY A 7 15.70 -2.96 -2.62
CA GLY A 7 15.14 -2.17 -1.52
C GLY A 7 14.38 -3.05 -0.55
N GLU A 8 14.26 -2.57 0.69
CA GLU A 8 13.38 -3.17 1.70
C GLU A 8 12.52 -2.10 2.37
N ILE A 9 11.29 -2.47 2.69
CA ILE A 9 10.44 -1.79 3.67
C ILE A 9 10.08 -2.80 4.76
N ARG A 10 9.78 -2.29 5.95
CA ARG A 10 9.39 -3.11 7.10
C ARG A 10 8.03 -2.69 7.62
N ILE A 11 7.17 -3.64 7.95
CA ILE A 11 5.90 -3.37 8.66
C ILE A 11 6.22 -3.04 10.12
N ILE A 12 5.71 -1.93 10.63
CA ILE A 12 6.12 -1.33 11.92
C ILE A 12 5.21 -1.78 13.08
N GLY A 13 3.92 -1.99 12.82
CA GLY A 13 2.92 -2.35 13.82
C GLY A 13 1.87 -3.31 13.30
N GLY A 14 0.92 -3.65 14.17
CA GLY A 14 -0.14 -4.60 13.87
C GLY A 14 0.33 -6.05 13.80
N LYS A 15 -0.49 -6.90 13.19
CA LYS A 15 -0.34 -8.36 13.15
C LYS A 15 0.93 -8.81 12.44
N TRP A 16 1.40 -8.10 11.42
CA TRP A 16 2.58 -8.45 10.64
C TRP A 16 3.81 -7.62 11.02
N LYS A 17 3.83 -7.02 12.21
CA LYS A 17 4.97 -6.25 12.73
C LYS A 17 6.28 -7.00 12.53
N GLY A 18 7.27 -6.31 11.96
CA GLY A 18 8.60 -6.84 11.67
C GLY A 18 8.73 -7.54 10.31
N LYS A 19 7.63 -7.82 9.60
CA LYS A 19 7.71 -8.41 8.25
C LYS A 19 8.45 -7.47 7.31
N LYS A 20 9.48 -8.00 6.66
CA LYS A 20 10.25 -7.31 5.62
C LYS A 20 9.67 -7.61 4.24
N ILE A 21 9.58 -6.59 3.41
CA ILE A 21 9.10 -6.70 2.03
C ILE A 21 10.19 -6.15 1.12
N TYR A 22 10.63 -7.01 0.20
CA TYR A 22 11.71 -6.70 -0.74
C TYR A 22 11.15 -6.29 -2.09
N PHE A 23 11.79 -5.33 -2.74
CA PHE A 23 11.43 -4.85 -4.08
C PHE A 23 12.67 -4.38 -4.84
N ASN A 24 12.51 -4.21 -6.15
CA ASN A 24 13.55 -3.64 -6.99
C ASN A 24 13.50 -2.11 -6.89
N LEU A 25 14.58 -1.50 -6.40
CA LEU A 25 14.75 -0.05 -6.41
C LEU A 25 15.04 0.38 -7.85
N ASN A 26 14.13 1.14 -8.42
CA ASN A 26 14.45 2.02 -9.55
C ASN A 26 14.98 3.36 -9.00
N HIS A 27 15.57 4.18 -9.88
CA HIS A 27 16.16 5.47 -9.48
C HIS A 27 15.09 6.47 -8.96
N ASP A 28 13.84 6.29 -9.38
CA ASP A 28 12.74 7.23 -9.07
C ASP A 28 12.01 6.89 -7.77
N LEU A 29 12.22 5.69 -7.21
CA LEU A 29 11.62 5.30 -5.94
C LEU A 29 12.28 6.01 -4.76
N ARG A 30 11.45 6.70 -3.98
CA ARG A 30 11.80 7.22 -2.67
C ARG A 30 11.00 6.45 -1.61
N PRO A 31 11.56 5.38 -1.03
CA PRO A 31 10.83 4.59 -0.04
C PRO A 31 10.46 5.47 1.16
N THR A 32 9.22 5.33 1.64
CA THR A 32 8.75 6.04 2.84
C THR A 32 9.55 5.58 4.05
N PRO A 33 10.28 6.48 4.74
CA PRO A 33 11.06 6.09 5.90
C PRO A 33 10.19 5.52 7.02
N ASP A 34 10.70 4.54 7.76
CA ASP A 34 9.99 3.91 8.89
C ASP A 34 9.42 4.96 9.86
N ARG A 35 10.20 6.01 10.18
CA ARG A 35 9.76 7.10 11.07
C ARG A 35 8.56 7.87 10.53
N ALA A 36 8.48 8.10 9.22
CA ALA A 36 7.35 8.78 8.60
C ALA A 36 6.08 7.91 8.67
N LYS A 37 6.20 6.59 8.44
CA LYS A 37 5.10 5.65 8.64
C LYS A 37 4.65 5.61 10.10
N GLU A 38 5.60 5.48 11.03
CA GLU A 38 5.31 5.45 12.46
C GLU A 38 4.57 6.71 12.90
N THR A 39 5.02 7.89 12.45
CA THR A 39 4.38 9.17 12.75
C THR A 39 2.94 9.19 12.22
N LEU A 40 2.73 8.79 10.96
CA LEU A 40 1.41 8.73 10.35
C LEU A 40 0.45 7.82 11.11
N PHE A 41 0.86 6.60 11.43
CA PHE A 41 -0.02 5.65 12.14
C PHE A 41 -0.17 5.98 13.63
N ASN A 42 0.74 6.72 14.23
CA ASN A 42 0.52 7.31 15.56
C ASN A 42 -0.61 8.34 15.53
N TRP A 43 -0.77 9.09 14.43
CA TRP A 43 -1.90 10.01 14.25
C TRP A 43 -3.21 9.31 13.90
N LEU A 44 -3.17 8.30 13.03
CA LEU A 44 -4.36 7.54 12.62
C LEU A 44 -4.88 6.59 13.72
N GLY A 45 -4.03 6.23 14.68
CA GLY A 45 -4.33 5.25 15.71
C GLY A 45 -3.77 3.87 15.39
N GLN A 46 -3.77 3.01 16.41
CA GLN A 46 -3.16 1.67 16.32
C GLN A 46 -4.16 0.59 15.86
N ASP A 47 -5.46 0.84 15.97
CA ASP A 47 -6.55 -0.04 15.54
C ASP A 47 -7.32 0.63 14.41
N LEU A 48 -7.32 0.00 13.24
CA LEU A 48 -8.00 0.49 12.04
C LEU A 48 -9.20 -0.40 11.65
N SER A 49 -9.68 -1.28 12.54
CA SER A 49 -10.72 -2.29 12.28
C SER A 49 -12.03 -1.77 11.68
N GLN A 50 -12.35 -0.49 11.87
CA GLN A 50 -13.55 0.15 11.32
C GLN A 50 -13.27 1.07 10.13
N MET A 51 -12.03 1.10 9.64
CA MET A 51 -11.60 2.02 8.60
C MET A 51 -11.46 1.31 7.25
N SER A 52 -11.85 2.02 6.19
CA SER A 52 -11.49 1.67 4.82
C SER A 52 -10.43 2.66 4.35
N CYS A 53 -9.27 2.15 3.95
CA CYS A 53 -8.13 2.98 3.54
C CYS A 53 -7.98 3.00 2.03
N LEU A 54 -7.55 4.14 1.51
CA LEU A 54 -7.25 4.34 0.10
C LEU A 54 -5.80 4.78 -0.04
N ASP A 55 -4.99 3.96 -0.70
CA ASP A 55 -3.58 4.23 -0.99
C ASP A 55 -3.45 4.59 -2.47
N LEU A 56 -3.59 5.89 -2.77
CA LEU A 56 -3.67 6.42 -4.13
C LEU A 56 -2.37 6.32 -4.93
N PHE A 57 -1.22 6.30 -4.27
CA PHE A 57 0.09 6.21 -4.90
C PHE A 57 0.87 5.09 -4.23
N SER A 58 0.28 3.89 -4.27
CA SER A 58 0.67 2.83 -3.35
C SER A 58 2.12 2.39 -3.49
N GLY A 59 2.73 2.52 -4.66
CA GLY A 59 4.14 2.22 -4.87
C GLY A 59 4.46 0.80 -4.39
N THR A 60 5.36 0.66 -3.42
CA THR A 60 5.71 -0.64 -2.83
C THR A 60 4.67 -1.18 -1.83
N GLY A 61 3.55 -0.47 -1.63
CA GLY A 61 2.47 -0.80 -0.72
C GLY A 61 2.74 -0.45 0.74
N ALA A 62 3.75 0.39 1.02
CA ALA A 62 4.28 0.57 2.37
C ALA A 62 3.25 1.10 3.39
N LEU A 63 2.28 1.91 2.94
CA LEU A 63 1.23 2.46 3.78
C LEU A 63 0.00 1.55 3.80
N GLY A 64 -0.52 1.13 2.64
CA GLY A 64 -1.69 0.25 2.61
C GLY A 64 -1.46 -1.11 3.29
N LEU A 65 -0.27 -1.72 3.16
CA LEU A 65 0.07 -2.96 3.88
C LEU A 65 0.23 -2.75 5.39
N GLU A 66 0.69 -1.57 5.81
CA GLU A 66 0.76 -1.21 7.23
C GLU A 66 -0.64 -1.00 7.81
N ALA A 67 -1.55 -0.41 7.03
CA ALA A 67 -2.95 -0.27 7.40
C ALA A 67 -3.64 -1.63 7.55
N LEU A 68 -3.44 -2.55 6.60
CA LEU A 68 -3.92 -3.94 6.70
C LEU A 68 -3.35 -4.64 7.93
N SER A 69 -2.04 -4.51 8.19
CA SER A 69 -1.42 -5.10 9.39
C SER A 69 -2.10 -4.63 10.68
N ARG A 70 -2.60 -3.39 10.72
CA ARG A 70 -3.32 -2.77 11.84
C ARG A 70 -4.83 -3.04 11.84
N GLY A 71 -5.28 -3.96 10.98
CA GLY A 71 -6.65 -4.45 10.93
C GLY A 71 -7.59 -3.64 10.06
N ALA A 72 -7.10 -2.77 9.16
CA ALA A 72 -7.99 -2.02 8.26
C ALA A 72 -8.99 -2.96 7.55
N LYS A 73 -10.29 -2.67 7.67
CA LYS A 73 -11.38 -3.52 7.13
C LYS A 73 -11.26 -3.73 5.62
N LYS A 74 -10.85 -2.68 4.93
CA LYS A 74 -10.65 -2.67 3.48
C LYS A 74 -9.48 -1.77 3.12
N VAL A 75 -8.67 -2.18 2.15
CA VAL A 75 -7.66 -1.30 1.55
C VAL A 75 -7.77 -1.33 0.04
N THR A 76 -7.87 -0.14 -0.56
CA THR A 76 -7.83 0.05 -2.02
C THR A 76 -6.45 0.56 -2.41
N PHE A 77 -5.74 -0.20 -3.24
CA PHE A 77 -4.45 0.17 -3.79
C PHE A 77 -4.62 0.68 -5.22
N VAL A 78 -4.10 1.87 -5.48
CA VAL A 78 -3.98 2.43 -6.84
C VAL A 78 -2.51 2.62 -7.14
N GLU A 79 -2.05 2.07 -8.27
CA GLU A 79 -0.66 2.17 -8.70
C GLU A 79 -0.57 2.12 -10.22
N LYS A 80 0.28 2.96 -10.80
CA LYS A 80 0.48 3.02 -12.25
C LYS A 80 1.45 1.93 -12.72
N ASN A 81 2.46 1.61 -11.92
CA ASN A 81 3.44 0.59 -12.22
C ASN A 81 2.90 -0.81 -11.90
N LYS A 82 2.67 -1.59 -12.96
CA LYS A 82 2.15 -2.95 -12.87
C LYS A 82 3.01 -3.89 -12.00
N ASP A 83 4.33 -3.76 -12.05
CA ASP A 83 5.24 -4.64 -11.31
C ASP A 83 5.13 -4.40 -9.81
N TYR A 84 5.00 -3.13 -9.40
CA TYR A 84 4.78 -2.78 -8.00
C TYR A 84 3.41 -3.25 -7.52
N LEU A 85 2.35 -3.04 -8.28
CA LEU A 85 1.02 -3.54 -7.92
C LEU A 85 1.00 -5.07 -7.80
N GLN A 86 1.65 -5.78 -8.73
CA GLN A 86 1.80 -7.24 -8.65
C GLN A 86 2.58 -7.65 -7.40
N LYS A 87 3.62 -6.91 -7.03
CA LYS A 87 4.37 -7.20 -5.81
C LYS A 87 3.53 -7.03 -4.55
N ILE A 88 2.71 -5.98 -4.46
CA ILE A 88 1.74 -5.80 -3.36
C ILE A 88 0.80 -7.00 -3.29
N LYS A 89 0.22 -7.43 -4.43
CA LYS A 89 -0.67 -8.60 -4.48
C LYS A 89 0.00 -9.87 -3.96
N ILE A 90 1.23 -10.14 -4.38
CA ILE A 90 1.98 -11.32 -3.90
C ILE A 90 2.16 -11.25 -2.38
N VAL A 91 2.60 -10.11 -1.86
CA VAL A 91 2.82 -9.92 -0.43
C VAL A 91 1.52 -10.07 0.36
N TYR A 92 0.42 -9.51 -0.13
CA TYR A 92 -0.91 -9.66 0.45
C TYR A 92 -1.36 -11.13 0.47
N LEU A 93 -1.19 -11.86 -0.64
CA LEU A 93 -1.54 -13.28 -0.71
C LEU A 93 -0.71 -14.15 0.24
N GLU A 94 0.58 -13.83 0.42
CA GLU A 94 1.42 -14.48 1.44
C GLU A 94 0.95 -14.21 2.86
N MET A 95 0.31 -13.06 3.10
CA MET A 95 -0.13 -12.62 4.42
C MET A 95 -1.39 -13.37 4.94
N SER A 96 -1.97 -14.28 4.13
CA SER A 96 -2.95 -15.31 4.53
C SER A 96 -4.20 -14.79 5.23
N GLU A 97 -4.80 -13.74 4.69
CA GLU A 97 -5.73 -12.89 5.42
C GLU A 97 -6.97 -12.53 4.58
N LYS A 98 -8.11 -12.30 5.27
CA LYS A 98 -9.48 -12.28 4.72
C LYS A 98 -10.05 -10.86 4.53
N GLU A 99 -9.23 -9.82 4.69
CA GLU A 99 -9.68 -8.43 4.52
C GLU A 99 -9.98 -8.13 3.06
N ASP A 100 -10.90 -7.19 2.84
CA ASP A 100 -11.27 -6.81 1.48
C ASP A 100 -10.16 -5.94 0.87
N CYS A 101 -9.61 -6.35 -0.28
CA CYS A 101 -8.56 -5.62 -0.97
C CYS A 101 -8.90 -5.42 -2.43
N ASP A 102 -8.90 -4.17 -2.86
CA ASP A 102 -9.02 -3.80 -4.28
C ASP A 102 -7.68 -3.32 -4.82
N PHE A 103 -7.39 -3.70 -6.07
CA PHE A 103 -6.12 -3.36 -6.73
C PHE A 103 -6.36 -2.79 -8.12
N PHE A 104 -6.02 -1.52 -8.31
CA PHE A 104 -6.20 -0.82 -9.58
C PHE A 104 -4.85 -0.44 -10.19
N CYS A 105 -4.58 -0.99 -11.38
CA CYS A 105 -3.43 -0.58 -12.20
C CYS A 105 -3.83 0.65 -13.02
N ALA A 106 -3.61 1.85 -12.50
CA ALA A 106 -4.06 3.09 -13.13
C ALA A 106 -3.20 4.29 -12.74
N GLU A 107 -3.22 5.33 -13.57
CA GLU A 107 -2.77 6.66 -13.14
C GLU A 107 -3.77 7.23 -12.13
N CYS A 108 -3.25 7.78 -11.04
CA CYS A 108 -4.00 8.01 -9.81
C CYS A 108 -4.97 9.18 -9.96
N LEU A 109 -4.56 10.27 -10.62
CA LEU A 109 -5.42 11.44 -10.85
C LEU A 109 -6.58 11.10 -11.80
N GLU A 110 -6.30 10.36 -12.87
CA GLU A 110 -7.32 9.84 -13.79
C GLU A 110 -8.30 8.89 -13.07
N TRP A 111 -7.78 8.01 -12.20
CA TRP A 111 -8.60 7.09 -11.44
C TRP A 111 -9.55 7.83 -10.49
N VAL A 112 -9.05 8.82 -9.76
CA VAL A 112 -9.87 9.66 -8.87
C VAL A 112 -10.96 10.40 -9.66
N LYS A 113 -10.61 11.01 -10.80
CA LYS A 113 -11.57 11.70 -11.67
C LYS A 113 -12.70 10.77 -12.11
N LYS A 114 -12.38 9.56 -12.54
CA LYS A 114 -13.38 8.56 -12.98
C LYS A 114 -14.34 8.20 -11.84
N ILE A 115 -13.85 8.05 -10.61
CA ILE A 115 -14.69 7.74 -9.46
C ILE A 115 -15.59 8.90 -9.09
N VAL A 116 -15.05 10.12 -8.98
CA VAL A 116 -15.84 11.30 -8.65
C VAL A 116 -16.93 11.54 -9.70
N LEU A 117 -16.60 11.40 -10.99
CA LEU A 117 -17.60 11.48 -12.06
C LEU A 117 -18.67 10.39 -11.95
N LYS A 118 -18.29 9.14 -11.63
CA LYS A 118 -19.24 8.05 -11.42
C LYS A 118 -20.19 8.30 -10.24
N LEU A 119 -19.70 8.93 -9.17
CA LEU A 119 -20.53 9.29 -8.00
C LEU A 119 -21.52 10.42 -8.29
N ASN A 120 -21.22 11.30 -9.23
CA ASN A 120 -22.08 12.42 -9.62
C ASN A 120 -23.13 12.05 -10.69
N MET A 121 -23.05 10.86 -11.29
CA MET A 121 -23.98 10.38 -12.32
C MET A 121 -25.12 9.52 -11.74
N ILE A 122 -25.57 9.81 -10.52
CA ILE A 122 -26.79 9.21 -9.94
C ILE A 122 -28.01 10.02 -10.40
#